data_AF-A0A3B8L6P8-F1
#
_entry.id   AF-A0A3B8L6P8-F1
#
_cell.length_a   1.000
_cell.length_b   1.000
_cell.length_c   1.000
_cell.angle_alpha   90.00
_cell.angle_beta   90.00
_cell.angle_gamma   90.00
#
_symmetry.space_group_name_H-M   'P 1'
#
loop_
_entity.id
_entity.type
_entity.pdbx_description
1 polymer ?
#
loop_
_entity_poly.entity_id
_entity_poly.type
_entity_poly.pdbx_seq_one_letter_code
_entity_poly.pdbx_strand_id
1 'polypeptide(L)'
;PNHLAANHQLAQALDRLGQPVRSIRFRQRAQHLSELVTLLRGLSGNPRYGNERTEQRVRQVVELNKTLGRAWEAVAWSMFALQNNQSLQWPQDYLKDLRPYITKSDMPRTVEKLNVISSIDLSDLPVPNWTTDATTQNPTGGVAQSGFGPIRFRNDAVATGLQFNYYSDRAEEIEASRLPETIGGGAGVVDFDGDG
;
A
#
# COMPACT_ATOMS: atom_id res chain seq x y z
N PRO A 1 5.60 9.35 6.10
CA PRO A 1 5.03 7.98 6.14
C PRO A 1 3.76 7.81 5.28
N ASN A 2 3.88 7.88 3.95
CA ASN A 2 2.76 7.70 3.01
C ASN A 2 2.74 6.33 2.32
N HIS A 3 3.49 5.37 2.86
CA HIS A 3 3.58 4.02 2.33
C HIS A 3 2.68 3.07 3.15
N LEU A 4 1.72 2.42 2.50
CA LEU A 4 0.76 1.53 3.16
C LEU A 4 1.47 0.39 3.91
N ALA A 5 2.32 -0.37 3.20
CA ALA A 5 2.99 -1.54 3.77
C ALA A 5 3.84 -1.19 5.00
N ALA A 6 4.64 -0.11 4.94
CA ALA A 6 5.45 0.35 6.06
C ALA A 6 4.61 0.70 7.30
N ASN A 7 3.48 1.41 7.14
CA ASN A 7 2.60 1.71 8.28
C ASN A 7 1.98 0.43 8.87
N HIS A 8 1.57 -0.51 8.00
CA HIS A 8 0.98 -1.76 8.44
C HIS A 8 2.00 -2.66 9.18
N GLN A 9 3.20 -2.83 8.62
CA GLN A 9 4.27 -3.62 9.21
C GLN A 9 4.74 -3.02 10.53
N LEU A 10 4.86 -1.70 10.62
CA LEU A 10 5.23 -1.04 11.87
C LEU A 10 4.16 -1.23 12.94
N ALA A 11 2.87 -1.14 12.60
CA ALA A 11 1.79 -1.45 13.54
C ALA A 11 1.89 -2.89 14.07
N GLN A 12 2.12 -3.87 13.18
CA GLN A 12 2.32 -5.27 13.58
C GLN A 12 3.54 -5.48 14.49
N ALA A 13 4.65 -4.81 14.19
CA ALA A 13 5.85 -4.89 15.02
C ALA A 13 5.60 -4.30 16.42
N LEU A 14 4.94 -3.15 16.51
CA LEU A 14 4.59 -2.51 17.78
C LEU A 14 3.64 -3.38 18.61
N ASP A 15 2.67 -4.06 18.00
CA ASP A 15 1.79 -5.00 18.72
C ASP A 15 2.58 -6.18 19.30
N ARG A 16 3.50 -6.77 18.52
CA ARG A 16 4.37 -7.87 18.98
C ARG A 16 5.30 -7.45 20.11
N LEU A 17 5.69 -6.19 20.15
CA LEU A 17 6.49 -5.60 21.23
C LEU A 17 5.65 -5.19 22.46
N GLY A 18 4.34 -5.51 22.47
CA GLY A 18 3.46 -5.15 23.58
C GLY A 18 3.14 -3.66 23.66
N GLN A 19 3.22 -2.93 22.54
CA GLN A 19 2.98 -1.49 22.45
C GLN A 19 1.71 -1.14 21.64
N PRO A 20 0.51 -1.67 21.99
CA PRO A 20 -0.70 -1.53 21.17
C PRO A 20 -1.18 -0.08 21.06
N VAL A 21 -0.94 0.76 22.08
CA VAL A 21 -1.32 2.18 22.06
C VAL A 21 -0.60 2.94 20.93
N ARG A 22 0.68 2.62 20.69
CA ARG A 22 1.47 3.23 19.60
C ARG A 22 1.07 2.66 18.24
N SER A 23 0.77 1.35 18.17
CA SER A 23 0.33 0.65 16.95
C SER A 23 -0.94 1.24 16.33
N ILE A 24 -1.93 1.62 17.15
CA ILE A 24 -3.25 2.08 16.68
C ILE A 24 -3.16 3.20 15.63
N ARG A 25 -2.29 4.19 15.84
CA ARG A 25 -2.17 5.33 14.89
C ARG A 25 -1.59 4.91 13.54
N PHE A 26 -0.61 4.01 13.53
CA PHE A 26 -0.05 3.47 12.30
C PHE A 26 -1.06 2.58 11.56
N ARG A 27 -1.83 1.79 12.29
CA ARG A 27 -2.92 0.96 11.75
C ARG A 27 -4.00 1.81 11.09
N GLN A 28 -4.48 2.85 11.78
CA GLN A 28 -5.45 3.81 11.24
C GLN A 28 -4.92 4.49 9.98
N ARG A 29 -3.65 4.93 9.99
CA ARG A 29 -3.04 5.52 8.80
C ARG A 29 -2.96 4.54 7.63
N ALA A 30 -2.60 3.28 7.88
CA ALA A 30 -2.59 2.24 6.85
C ALA A 30 -3.99 2.00 6.27
N GLN A 31 -5.03 1.99 7.11
CA GLN A 31 -6.42 1.85 6.70
C GLN A 31 -6.85 3.00 5.78
N HIS A 32 -6.61 4.26 6.16
CA HIS A 32 -6.91 5.42 5.33
C HIS A 32 -6.16 5.41 3.98
N LEU A 33 -4.90 4.94 3.97
CA LEU A 33 -4.14 4.78 2.73
C LEU A 33 -4.73 3.68 1.83
N SER A 34 -5.17 2.56 2.41
CA SER A 34 -5.82 1.48 1.68
C SER A 34 -7.15 1.91 1.06
N GLU A 35 -7.96 2.64 1.83
CA GLU A 35 -9.21 3.22 1.37
C GLU A 35 -8.97 4.21 0.22
N LEU A 36 -7.99 5.10 0.37
CA LEU A 36 -7.61 6.05 -0.68
C LEU A 36 -7.21 5.34 -1.98
N VAL A 37 -6.38 4.29 -1.90
CA VAL A 37 -5.99 3.49 -3.08
C VAL A 37 -7.20 2.84 -3.74
N THR A 38 -8.14 2.33 -2.94
CA THR A 38 -9.38 1.71 -3.43
C THR A 38 -10.27 2.72 -4.16
N LEU A 39 -10.43 3.92 -3.59
CA LEU A 39 -11.19 5.01 -4.21
C LEU A 39 -10.56 5.43 -5.54
N LEU A 40 -9.24 5.60 -5.59
CA LEU A 40 -8.51 6.00 -6.80
C LEU A 40 -8.60 4.95 -7.92
N ARG A 41 -8.51 3.66 -7.60
CA ARG A 41 -8.75 2.59 -8.60
C ARG A 41 -10.16 2.61 -9.17
N GLY A 42 -11.15 2.94 -8.34
CA GLY A 42 -12.52 3.12 -8.80
C GLY A 42 -12.70 4.31 -9.75
N LEU A 43 -11.76 5.26 -9.79
CA LEU A 43 -11.77 6.38 -10.75
C LEU A 43 -11.06 6.04 -12.06
N SER A 44 -10.15 5.05 -12.09
CA SER A 44 -9.39 4.71 -13.31
C SER A 44 -10.20 3.97 -14.39
N GLY A 45 -11.42 3.49 -14.08
CA GLY A 45 -12.25 2.67 -14.98
C GLY A 45 -13.13 3.42 -15.98
N ASN A 46 -12.84 4.69 -16.28
CA ASN A 46 -13.61 5.56 -17.18
C ASN A 46 -15.11 5.81 -16.81
N PRO A 47 -15.46 6.15 -15.56
CA PRO A 47 -16.81 6.64 -15.24
C PRO A 47 -17.00 8.08 -15.73
N ARG A 48 -18.17 8.42 -16.30
CA ARG A 48 -18.52 9.81 -16.64
C ARG A 48 -18.56 10.66 -15.38
N TYR A 49 -17.63 11.61 -15.24
CA TYR A 49 -17.69 12.61 -14.19
C TYR A 49 -19.03 13.36 -14.26
N GLY A 50 -19.66 13.63 -13.11
CA GLY A 50 -21.00 14.24 -13.03
C GLY A 50 -22.13 13.26 -12.67
N ASN A 51 -21.86 11.95 -12.63
CA ASN A 51 -22.74 11.05 -11.88
C ASN A 51 -22.48 11.17 -10.37
N GLU A 52 -23.53 11.04 -9.56
CA GLU A 52 -23.49 11.22 -8.10
C GLU A 52 -22.41 10.33 -7.44
N ARG A 53 -22.27 9.09 -7.90
CA ARG A 53 -21.29 8.11 -7.39
C ARG A 53 -19.85 8.57 -7.60
N THR A 54 -19.55 9.23 -8.71
CA THR A 54 -18.19 9.72 -9.05
C THR A 54 -17.88 10.97 -8.27
N GLU A 55 -18.84 11.89 -8.13
CA GLU A 55 -18.67 13.09 -7.30
C GLU A 55 -18.42 12.72 -5.83
N GLN A 56 -19.26 11.84 -5.26
CA GLN A 56 -19.08 11.35 -3.89
C GLN A 56 -17.71 10.71 -3.69
N ARG A 57 -17.25 9.89 -4.64
CA ARG A 57 -15.92 9.25 -4.60
C ARG A 57 -14.80 10.28 -4.62
N VAL A 58 -14.88 11.31 -5.46
CA VAL A 58 -13.87 12.37 -5.54
C VAL A 58 -13.85 13.19 -4.25
N ARG A 59 -15.02 13.48 -3.68
CA ARG A 59 -15.12 14.14 -2.37
C ARG A 59 -14.42 13.31 -1.27
N GLN A 60 -14.67 12.00 -1.20
CA GLN A 60 -13.99 11.11 -0.25
C GLN A 60 -12.47 11.07 -0.46
N VAL A 61 -11.99 11.12 -1.71
CA VAL A 61 -10.56 11.24 -2.02
C VAL A 61 -9.97 12.53 -1.43
N VAL A 62 -10.68 13.66 -1.54
CA VAL A 62 -10.24 14.93 -0.94
C VAL A 62 -10.21 14.81 0.59
N GLU A 63 -11.27 14.31 1.22
CA GLU A 63 -11.37 14.13 2.67
C GLU A 63 -10.25 13.24 3.24
N LEU A 64 -9.93 12.12 2.58
CA LEU A 64 -8.82 11.26 3.00
C LEU A 64 -7.46 11.93 2.83
N ASN A 65 -7.23 12.67 1.73
CA ASN A 65 -5.98 13.41 1.57
C ASN A 65 -5.84 14.51 2.64
N LYS A 66 -6.92 15.19 3.03
CA LYS A 66 -6.91 16.13 4.17
C LYS A 66 -6.50 15.42 5.45
N THR A 67 -7.15 14.30 5.78
CA THR A 67 -6.88 13.50 6.99
C THR A 67 -5.44 12.98 7.03
N LEU A 68 -4.90 12.57 5.89
CA LEU A 68 -3.52 12.09 5.75
C LEU A 68 -2.47 13.21 5.80
N GLY A 69 -2.89 14.48 5.80
CA GLY A 69 -2.02 15.66 5.77
C GLY A 69 -1.45 15.97 4.39
N ARG A 70 -2.06 15.44 3.32
CA ARG A 70 -1.63 15.59 1.92
C ARG A 70 -2.35 16.77 1.28
N ALA A 71 -2.05 17.98 1.77
CA ALA A 71 -2.79 19.19 1.44
C ALA A 71 -2.74 19.52 -0.06
N TRP A 72 -1.57 19.35 -0.71
CA TRP A 72 -1.41 19.57 -2.14
C TRP A 72 -2.28 18.63 -2.98
N GLU A 73 -2.30 17.34 -2.65
CA GLU A 73 -3.17 16.39 -3.35
C GLU A 73 -4.66 16.68 -3.10
N ALA A 74 -5.06 17.03 -1.88
CA ALA A 74 -6.43 17.43 -1.58
C ALA A 74 -6.86 18.67 -2.41
N VAL A 75 -5.99 19.67 -2.53
CA VAL A 75 -6.22 20.86 -3.37
C VAL A 75 -6.37 20.49 -4.83
N ALA A 76 -5.48 19.64 -5.37
CA ALA A 76 -5.53 19.22 -6.76
C ALA A 76 -6.85 18.48 -7.10
N TRP A 77 -7.31 17.58 -6.22
CA TRP A 77 -8.58 16.89 -6.40
C TRP A 77 -9.80 17.82 -6.27
N SER A 78 -9.76 18.83 -5.39
CA SER A 78 -10.79 19.87 -5.33
C SER A 78 -10.83 20.73 -6.59
N MET A 79 -9.67 21.08 -7.16
CA MET A 79 -9.59 21.80 -8.44
C MET A 79 -10.14 20.94 -9.59
N PHE A 80 -9.77 19.66 -9.64
CA PHE A 80 -10.32 18.70 -10.60
C PHE A 80 -11.86 18.67 -10.53
N ALA A 81 -12.43 18.67 -9.32
CA ALA A 81 -13.88 18.68 -9.17
C ALA A 81 -14.54 19.95 -9.73
N LEU A 82 -13.95 21.12 -9.47
CA LEU A 82 -14.45 22.40 -9.99
C LEU A 82 -14.29 22.57 -11.50
N GLN A 83 -13.21 22.02 -12.08
CA GLN A 83 -13.02 22.01 -13.53
C GLN A 83 -14.15 21.25 -14.25
N ASN A 84 -14.65 20.19 -13.64
CA ASN A 84 -15.75 19.40 -14.21
C ASN A 84 -17.15 19.93 -13.85
N ASN A 85 -17.33 20.54 -12.67
CA ASN A 85 -18.57 21.21 -12.29
C ASN A 85 -18.29 22.43 -11.39
N GLN A 86 -18.42 23.62 -11.97
CA GLN A 86 -18.12 24.89 -11.28
C GLN A 86 -19.16 25.29 -10.23
N SER A 87 -20.36 24.70 -10.25
CA SER A 87 -21.43 25.02 -9.29
C SER A 87 -21.28 24.34 -7.94
N LEU A 88 -20.37 23.36 -7.82
CA LEU A 88 -20.12 22.63 -6.58
C LEU A 88 -19.57 23.55 -5.48
N GLN A 89 -20.21 23.51 -4.31
CA GLN A 89 -19.80 24.29 -3.14
C GLN A 89 -18.69 23.60 -2.32
N TRP A 90 -18.82 22.27 -2.12
CA TRP A 90 -17.89 21.52 -1.26
C TRP A 90 -16.40 21.65 -1.65
N PRO A 91 -15.98 21.69 -2.93
CA PRO A 91 -14.56 21.82 -3.24
C PRO A 91 -14.04 23.22 -2.92
N GLN A 92 -14.90 24.25 -3.06
CA GLN A 92 -14.54 25.64 -2.73
C GLN A 92 -14.27 25.79 -1.24
N ASP A 93 -15.09 25.16 -0.40
CA ASP A 93 -14.91 25.20 1.06
C ASP A 93 -13.62 24.48 1.46
N TYR A 94 -13.31 23.33 0.84
CA TYR A 94 -12.03 22.67 1.10
C TYR A 94 -10.82 23.46 0.61
N LEU A 95 -10.91 24.18 -0.51
CA LEU A 95 -9.82 25.05 -0.96
C LEU A 95 -9.57 26.20 0.04
N LYS A 96 -10.63 26.78 0.62
CA LYS A 96 -10.49 27.78 1.69
C LYS A 96 -9.79 27.19 2.91
N ASP A 97 -10.22 26.00 3.36
CA ASP A 97 -9.63 25.30 4.51
C ASP A 97 -8.15 24.95 4.29
N LEU A 98 -7.78 24.58 3.07
CA LEU A 98 -6.45 24.07 2.74
C LEU A 98 -5.43 25.17 2.43
N ARG A 99 -5.90 26.38 2.13
CA ARG A 99 -5.07 27.54 1.79
C ARG A 99 -3.89 27.76 2.76
N PRO A 100 -4.04 27.68 4.09
CA PRO A 100 -2.92 27.89 5.02
C PRO A 100 -1.78 26.87 4.87
N TYR A 101 -2.03 25.70 4.27
CA TYR A 101 -1.08 24.59 4.16
C TYR A 101 -0.37 24.52 2.80
N ILE A 102 -0.69 25.41 1.85
CA ILE A 102 -0.13 25.41 0.48
C ILE A 102 0.42 26.77 0.03
N THR A 103 0.43 27.77 0.91
CA THR A 103 0.81 29.16 0.56
C THR A 103 2.30 29.43 0.50
N LYS A 104 3.14 28.58 1.11
CA LYS A 104 4.59 28.76 1.14
C LYS A 104 5.30 27.66 0.36
N SER A 105 6.37 28.05 -0.35
CA SER A 105 7.15 27.15 -1.20
C SER A 105 7.95 26.11 -0.42
N ASP A 106 8.16 26.31 0.88
CA ASP A 106 8.91 25.44 1.79
C ASP A 106 8.01 24.47 2.58
N MET A 107 6.70 24.45 2.29
CA MET A 107 5.78 23.58 3.01
C MET A 107 6.10 22.10 2.77
N PRO A 108 6.17 21.28 3.84
CA PRO A 108 6.42 19.86 3.71
C PRO A 108 5.28 19.18 2.94
N ARG A 109 5.62 18.14 2.18
CA ARG A 109 4.64 17.35 1.41
C ARG A 109 3.53 16.75 2.28
N THR A 110 3.80 16.51 3.55
CA THR A 110 2.80 16.09 4.54
C THR A 110 2.81 17.08 5.68
N VAL A 111 1.65 17.63 6.03
CA VAL A 111 1.49 18.58 7.13
C VAL A 111 2.00 17.93 8.42
N GLU A 112 2.95 18.59 9.07
CA GLU A 112 3.72 18.03 10.20
C GLU A 112 2.83 17.56 11.36
N LYS A 113 1.77 18.33 11.66
CA LYS A 113 0.78 17.98 12.69
C LYS A 113 0.01 16.67 12.42
N LEU A 114 -0.07 16.26 11.15
CA LEU A 114 -0.78 15.05 10.70
C LEU A 114 0.19 13.91 10.33
N ASN A 115 1.49 14.12 10.55
CA ASN A 115 2.50 13.10 10.42
C ASN A 115 2.47 12.21 11.67
N VAL A 116 2.22 10.91 11.50
CA VAL A 116 2.11 9.99 12.65
C VAL A 116 3.46 9.82 13.35
N ILE A 117 4.58 9.87 12.60
CA ILE A 117 5.94 9.69 13.14
C ILE A 117 6.31 10.82 14.09
N SER A 118 5.91 12.07 13.81
CA SER A 118 6.23 13.21 14.67
C SER A 118 5.46 13.20 16.00
N SER A 119 4.41 12.37 16.09
CA SER A 119 3.53 12.30 17.25
C SER A 119 3.81 11.10 18.18
N ILE A 120 4.75 10.22 17.81
CA ILE A 120 5.06 9.00 18.55
C ILE A 120 6.57 8.97 18.80
N ASP A 121 6.94 8.94 20.07
CA ASP A 121 8.31 8.66 20.46
C ASP A 121 8.62 7.17 20.27
N LEU A 122 9.66 6.88 19.50
CA LEU A 122 10.17 5.54 19.21
C LEU A 122 11.64 5.41 19.65
N SER A 123 12.16 6.36 20.43
CA SER A 123 13.56 6.40 20.84
C SER A 123 13.95 5.26 21.79
N ASP A 124 12.98 4.61 22.42
CA ASP A 124 13.17 3.42 23.26
C ASP A 124 13.39 2.13 22.46
N LEU A 125 13.11 2.13 21.16
CA LEU A 125 13.36 0.98 20.31
C LEU A 125 14.85 0.85 19.97
N PRO A 126 15.38 -0.39 19.88
CA PRO A 126 16.78 -0.60 19.53
C PRO A 126 17.07 -0.03 18.14
N VAL A 127 18.10 0.81 18.04
CA VAL A 127 18.61 1.26 16.75
C VAL A 127 19.34 0.10 16.08
N PRO A 128 19.13 -0.15 14.77
CA PRO A 128 19.85 -1.20 14.08
C PRO A 128 21.35 -0.90 14.11
N ASN A 129 22.15 -1.86 14.58
CA ASN A 129 23.60 -1.77 14.49
C ASN A 129 24.05 -2.28 13.11
N TRP A 130 24.18 -1.37 12.15
CA TRP A 130 24.63 -1.70 10.79
C TRP A 130 26.12 -2.06 10.69
N THR A 131 26.89 -2.00 11.79
CA THR A 131 28.33 -2.31 11.76
C THR A 131 28.65 -3.81 11.72
N THR A 132 27.70 -4.69 12.05
CA THR A 132 27.94 -6.14 12.15
C THR A 132 27.54 -6.96 10.92
N ASP A 133 26.77 -6.41 9.97
CA ASP A 133 26.29 -7.15 8.79
C ASP A 133 26.65 -6.49 7.44
N ALA A 134 27.71 -5.68 7.40
CA ALA A 134 28.45 -5.57 6.16
C ALA A 134 29.26 -6.85 6.00
N THR A 135 28.66 -7.89 5.43
CA THR A 135 29.37 -9.05 4.89
C THR A 135 30.32 -8.54 3.80
N THR A 136 31.49 -8.06 4.24
CA THR A 136 32.64 -7.70 3.41
C THR A 136 33.38 -8.95 2.91
N GLN A 137 32.78 -10.12 3.09
CA GLN A 137 33.11 -11.26 2.25
C GLN A 137 32.35 -11.12 0.93
N ASN A 138 32.90 -10.31 0.02
CA ASN A 138 32.91 -10.78 -1.35
C ASN A 138 33.54 -12.18 -1.29
N PRO A 139 32.85 -13.26 -1.72
CA PRO A 139 33.46 -14.58 -1.72
C PRO A 139 34.69 -14.54 -2.64
N THR A 140 35.86 -14.33 -2.04
CA THR A 140 37.17 -14.41 -2.70
C THR A 140 37.63 -15.85 -2.84
N GLY A 141 36.89 -16.81 -2.28
CA GLY A 141 36.92 -18.18 -2.73
C GLY A 141 36.17 -18.25 -4.05
N GLY A 142 36.89 -18.24 -5.17
CA GLY A 142 36.32 -18.64 -6.44
C GLY A 142 35.58 -19.95 -6.23
N VAL A 143 34.25 -19.91 -6.29
CA VAL A 143 33.42 -21.10 -6.35
C VAL A 143 33.99 -21.85 -7.54
N ALA A 144 34.63 -23.01 -7.29
CA ALA A 144 34.95 -23.92 -8.36
C ALA A 144 33.65 -24.06 -9.14
N GLN A 145 33.63 -23.59 -10.39
CA GLN A 145 32.49 -23.76 -11.26
C GLN A 145 32.30 -25.26 -11.39
N SER A 146 31.50 -25.87 -10.50
CA SER A 146 30.85 -27.12 -10.83
C SER A 146 30.06 -26.76 -12.07
N GLY A 147 30.49 -27.33 -13.20
CA GLY A 147 29.97 -26.94 -14.51
C GLY A 147 28.47 -26.84 -14.42
N PHE A 148 27.92 -25.69 -14.82
CA PHE A 148 26.48 -25.50 -14.89
C PHE A 148 25.94 -26.56 -15.85
N GLY A 149 25.54 -27.71 -15.31
CA GLY A 149 24.60 -28.58 -15.98
C GLY A 149 23.34 -27.78 -16.23
N PRO A 150 22.59 -28.05 -17.32
CA PRO A 150 21.36 -27.34 -17.59
C PRO A 150 20.46 -27.46 -16.35
N ILE A 151 20.11 -26.32 -15.74
CA ILE A 151 19.10 -26.27 -14.68
C ILE A 151 17.83 -26.83 -15.29
N ARG A 152 17.35 -27.97 -14.76
CA ARG A 152 16.12 -28.62 -15.19
C ARG A 152 15.16 -28.66 -14.02
N PHE A 153 13.96 -28.13 -14.24
CA PHE A 153 12.85 -28.32 -13.32
C PHE A 153 12.24 -29.70 -13.56
N ARG A 154 12.04 -30.47 -12.49
CA ARG A 154 11.35 -31.76 -12.51
C ARG A 154 9.98 -31.57 -11.83
N ASN A 155 8.90 -31.97 -12.50
CA ASN A 155 7.58 -31.94 -11.91
C ASN A 155 7.35 -33.22 -11.09
N ASP A 156 7.48 -33.11 -9.77
CA ASP A 156 7.27 -34.23 -8.85
C ASP A 156 5.82 -34.34 -8.35
N ALA A 157 4.92 -33.42 -8.73
CA ALA A 157 3.54 -33.40 -8.22
C ALA A 157 2.80 -34.72 -8.48
N VAL A 158 2.93 -35.28 -9.70
CA VAL A 158 2.29 -36.57 -10.03
C VAL A 158 2.90 -37.72 -9.22
N ALA A 159 4.22 -37.70 -9.00
CA ALA A 159 4.91 -38.73 -8.24
C ALA A 159 4.54 -38.70 -6.74
N THR A 160 4.14 -37.54 -6.22
CA THR A 160 3.64 -37.37 -4.85
C THR A 160 2.11 -37.50 -4.74
N GLY A 161 1.43 -37.92 -5.81
CA GLY A 161 -0.03 -38.10 -5.85
C GLY A 161 -0.84 -36.79 -5.98
N LEU A 162 -0.18 -35.65 -6.20
CA LEU A 162 -0.81 -34.36 -6.40
C LEU A 162 -1.13 -34.14 -7.89
N GLN A 163 -2.42 -34.13 -8.23
CA GLN A 163 -2.92 -33.67 -9.52
C GLN A 163 -3.67 -32.35 -9.32
N PHE A 164 -3.00 -31.23 -9.62
CA PHE A 164 -3.64 -29.92 -9.62
C PHE A 164 -4.40 -29.71 -10.92
N ASN A 165 -5.72 -29.66 -10.84
CA ASN A 165 -6.59 -29.22 -11.92
C ASN A 165 -7.09 -27.80 -11.60
N TYR A 166 -6.72 -26.84 -12.43
CA TYR A 166 -7.31 -25.50 -12.37
C TYR A 166 -8.63 -25.50 -13.13
N TYR A 167 -9.73 -25.29 -12.43
CA TYR A 167 -11.04 -25.05 -13.03
C TYR A 167 -11.40 -23.58 -12.84
N SER A 168 -11.57 -22.87 -13.95
CA SER A 168 -12.17 -21.53 -13.96
C SER A 168 -13.57 -21.67 -14.53
N ASP A 169 -14.59 -21.54 -13.69
CA ASP A 169 -15.97 -21.44 -14.15
C ASP A 169 -16.18 -20.06 -14.77
N ARG A 170 -16.33 -19.99 -16.10
CA ARG A 170 -16.41 -18.73 -16.85
C ARG A 170 -17.86 -18.48 -17.25
N ALA A 171 -18.67 -18.02 -16.31
CA ALA A 171 -20.06 -17.63 -16.59
C ALA A 171 -20.21 -16.15 -17.00
N GLU A 172 -19.37 -15.23 -16.50
CA GLU A 172 -19.52 -13.78 -16.73
C GLU A 172 -18.18 -13.04 -16.92
N GLU A 173 -18.24 -11.85 -17.54
CA GLU A 173 -17.10 -10.99 -17.86
C GLU A 173 -16.56 -10.28 -16.61
N ILE A 174 -15.23 -10.30 -16.40
CA ILE A 174 -14.60 -9.79 -15.17
C ILE A 174 -14.53 -8.25 -15.21
N GLU A 175 -15.42 -7.57 -14.48
CA GLU A 175 -15.41 -6.09 -14.35
C GLU A 175 -14.19 -5.52 -13.60
N ALA A 176 -13.52 -6.33 -12.76
CA ALA A 176 -12.32 -5.91 -12.03
C ALA A 176 -11.41 -7.10 -11.74
N SER A 177 -10.31 -7.24 -12.50
CA SER A 177 -9.34 -8.31 -12.29
C SER A 177 -8.64 -8.17 -10.93
N ARG A 178 -8.81 -9.14 -10.03
CA ARG A 178 -7.84 -9.37 -8.95
C ARG A 178 -6.79 -10.34 -9.49
N LEU A 179 -5.51 -10.02 -9.31
CA LEU A 179 -4.37 -10.83 -9.80
C LEU A 179 -4.50 -12.36 -9.57
N PRO A 180 -5.06 -12.87 -8.45
CA PRO A 180 -5.24 -14.31 -8.27
C PRO A 180 -6.19 -14.96 -9.29
N GLU A 181 -7.23 -14.22 -9.71
CA GLU A 181 -8.30 -14.71 -10.60
C GLU A 181 -7.84 -14.75 -12.06
N THR A 182 -6.83 -13.95 -12.43
CA THR A 182 -6.35 -13.83 -13.82
C THR A 182 -5.21 -14.79 -14.14
N ILE A 183 -4.43 -15.23 -13.13
CA ILE A 183 -3.16 -15.97 -13.35
C ILE A 183 -3.30 -17.44 -12.93
N GLY A 184 -4.36 -17.82 -12.20
CA GLY A 184 -4.51 -19.18 -11.68
C GLY A 184 -3.36 -19.56 -10.72
N GLY A 185 -2.87 -18.58 -9.94
CA GLY A 185 -1.76 -18.77 -9.02
C GLY A 185 -2.24 -19.25 -7.65
N GLY A 186 -1.88 -20.49 -7.28
CA GLY A 186 -1.99 -21.02 -5.92
C GLY A 186 -0.61 -21.36 -5.38
N ALA A 187 -0.41 -21.19 -4.07
CA ALA A 187 0.79 -21.66 -3.36
C ALA A 187 0.37 -22.77 -2.39
N GLY A 188 0.96 -23.95 -2.54
CA GLY A 188 0.88 -25.02 -1.55
C GLY A 188 2.09 -24.95 -0.64
N VAL A 189 1.87 -24.96 0.68
CA VAL A 189 2.94 -25.08 1.67
C VAL A 189 2.91 -26.51 2.18
N VAL A 190 4.04 -27.19 2.07
CA VAL A 190 4.25 -28.52 2.66
C VAL A 190 5.23 -28.32 3.81
N ASP A 191 4.72 -28.48 5.02
CA ASP A 191 5.52 -28.59 6.23
C ASP A 191 6.19 -29.97 6.22
N PHE A 192 7.51 -30.00 6.12
CA PHE A 192 8.28 -31.23 5.91
C PHE A 192 8.76 -31.84 7.24
N ASP A 193 8.90 -31.03 8.29
CA ASP A 193 9.38 -31.41 9.61
C ASP A 193 8.31 -31.33 10.71
N GLY A 194 7.11 -30.82 10.39
CA GLY A 194 5.93 -30.90 11.25
C GLY A 194 5.94 -29.88 12.39
N ASP A 195 6.71 -28.79 12.27
CA ASP A 195 6.92 -27.84 13.36
C ASP A 195 5.98 -26.63 13.34
N GLY A 196 5.30 -26.36 12.23
CA GLY A 196 4.15 -25.45 12.12
C GLY A 196 4.44 -23.96 12.26
#